data_AF-A0AAW0EXL4-F1
#
_entry.id   AF-A0AAW0EXL4-F1
#
_cell.length_a   1.000
_cell.length_b   1.000
_cell.length_c   1.000
_cell.angle_alpha   90.00
_cell.angle_beta   90.00
_cell.angle_gamma   90.00
#
_symmetry.space_group_name_H-M   'P 1'
#
loop_
_entity.id
_entity.type
_entity.pdbx_description
1 polymer ?
#
loop_
_entity_poly.entity_id
_entity_poly.type
_entity_poly.pdbx_seq_one_letter_code
_entity_poly.pdbx_strand_id
1 'polypeptide(L)'
;MARALVFLLGLVLLAAGAAALELHLPAEIYDNAAGDWSVEVISSCRPSLLGTVTLLNTTAVVEWQDDGAPEMRISGQSAKSSLSAAALAHFVATESLEVSYALCEREENYLATPQRPAQVSGMATTYLTAYSGVLRTAADGGACDGTGERNVAIHAMGAPLAPSHTKEWRVQEALHVIEIVIDTRGMEGTCANAQAGEGPIDATATENKKRSRKRRAQRFLSSGAVVSAADEMIVDNGIVALRLIRRSSTHQPWFLRYYSPLMFATIFIVYRIVHSFFSARAAK
;
A
#
# COMPACT_ATOMS: atom_id res chain seq x y z
N MET A 1 -48.42 4.74 13.84
CA MET A 1 -47.54 3.55 13.80
C MET A 1 -46.65 3.52 12.55
N ALA A 2 -47.17 3.75 11.34
CA ALA A 2 -46.35 3.73 10.10
C ALA A 2 -45.15 4.71 10.08
N ARG A 3 -45.29 5.92 10.65
CA ARG A 3 -44.19 6.91 10.69
C ARG A 3 -43.01 6.48 11.56
N ALA A 4 -43.24 5.74 12.64
CA ALA A 4 -42.17 5.23 13.50
C ALA A 4 -41.41 4.08 12.82
N LEU A 5 -42.12 3.26 12.04
CA LEU A 5 -41.52 2.14 11.29
C LEU A 5 -40.60 2.64 10.17
N VAL A 6 -41.01 3.68 9.44
CA VAL A 6 -40.18 4.34 8.42
C VAL A 6 -38.95 5.01 9.04
N PHE A 7 -39.08 5.62 10.21
CA PHE A 7 -37.96 6.23 10.93
C PHE A 7 -36.96 5.18 11.44
N LEU A 8 -37.46 4.04 11.94
CA LEU A 8 -36.62 2.90 12.33
C LEU A 8 -35.92 2.25 11.13
N LEU A 9 -36.61 2.06 10.00
CA LEU A 9 -36.00 1.58 8.76
C LEU A 9 -34.94 2.56 8.23
N GLY A 10 -35.19 3.87 8.33
CA GLY A 10 -34.22 4.91 7.99
C GLY A 10 -32.98 4.84 8.87
N LEU A 11 -33.14 4.66 10.19
CA LEU A 11 -32.03 4.48 11.13
C LEU A 11 -31.25 3.18 10.88
N VAL A 12 -31.92 2.08 10.54
CA VAL A 12 -31.27 0.80 10.20
C VAL A 12 -30.52 0.91 8.88
N LEU A 13 -31.05 1.61 7.88
CA LEU A 13 -30.36 1.88 6.61
C LEU A 13 -29.16 2.83 6.80
N LEU A 14 -29.28 3.83 7.68
CA LEU A 14 -28.18 4.72 8.06
C LEU A 14 -27.10 3.99 8.88
N ALA A 15 -27.49 3.06 9.76
CA ALA A 15 -26.56 2.22 10.52
C ALA A 15 -25.87 1.17 9.63
N ALA A 16 -26.58 0.59 8.66
CA ALA A 16 -26.01 -0.30 7.66
C ALA A 16 -25.06 0.43 6.69
N GLY A 17 -25.35 1.70 6.37
CA GLY A 17 -24.47 2.56 5.57
C GLY A 17 -23.25 3.11 6.32
N ALA A 18 -23.19 2.97 7.65
CA ALA A 18 -22.10 3.45 8.50
C ALA A 18 -21.00 2.41 8.75
N ALA A 19 -21.11 1.20 8.23
CA ALA A 19 -20.17 0.10 8.49
C ALA A 19 -19.16 -0.12 7.35
N ALA A 20 -18.88 0.88 6.52
CA ALA A 20 -17.76 0.79 5.59
C ALA A 20 -16.47 0.86 6.40
N LEU A 21 -15.77 -0.28 6.49
CA LEU A 21 -14.54 -0.39 7.25
C LEU A 21 -13.42 0.37 6.51
N GLU A 22 -12.74 1.25 7.22
CA GLU A 22 -11.76 2.15 6.64
C GLU A 22 -10.33 1.74 7.02
N LEU A 23 -9.45 1.74 6.02
CA LEU A 23 -8.00 1.67 6.17
C LEU A 23 -7.44 3.08 5.97
N HIS A 24 -6.81 3.61 7.00
CA HIS A 24 -6.06 4.86 6.87
C HIS A 24 -4.64 4.54 6.42
N LEU A 25 -4.15 5.24 5.41
CA LEU A 25 -2.74 5.32 5.06
C LEU A 25 -2.14 6.62 5.60
N PRO A 26 -0.83 6.68 5.86
CA PRO A 26 -0.14 7.95 6.07
C PRO A 26 -0.46 8.92 4.94
N ALA A 27 -0.88 10.14 5.28
CA ALA A 27 -1.26 11.16 4.29
C ALA A 27 -0.16 11.39 3.25
N GLU A 28 1.11 11.35 3.66
CA GLU A 28 2.26 11.46 2.75
C GLU A 28 2.31 10.34 1.70
N ILE A 29 1.90 9.12 2.04
CA ILE A 29 1.78 8.01 1.08
C ILE A 29 0.56 8.25 0.21
N TYR A 30 -0.60 8.50 0.82
CA TYR A 30 -1.88 8.60 0.13
C TYR A 30 -1.91 9.75 -0.89
N ASP A 31 -1.40 10.93 -0.52
CA ASP A 31 -1.34 12.12 -1.39
C ASP A 31 -0.42 11.91 -2.61
N ASN A 32 0.51 10.95 -2.53
CA ASN A 32 1.48 10.61 -3.57
C ASN A 32 1.11 9.31 -4.33
N ALA A 33 -0.07 8.75 -4.06
CA ALA A 33 -0.54 7.48 -4.59
C ALA A 33 -1.67 7.61 -5.62
N ALA A 34 -1.92 8.78 -6.20
CA ALA A 34 -3.00 8.93 -7.16
C ALA A 34 -2.82 8.07 -8.42
N GLY A 35 -3.96 7.65 -8.97
CA GLY A 35 -4.07 6.79 -10.15
C GLY A 35 -4.73 5.45 -9.84
N ASP A 36 -4.63 4.53 -10.80
CA ASP A 36 -5.23 3.21 -10.74
C ASP A 36 -4.23 2.16 -10.24
N TRP A 37 -4.70 1.33 -9.31
CA TRP A 37 -3.92 0.30 -8.62
C TRP A 37 -4.63 -1.04 -8.67
N SER A 38 -3.86 -2.11 -8.79
CA SER A 38 -4.29 -3.46 -8.44
C SER A 38 -4.04 -3.67 -6.95
N VAL A 39 -5.01 -4.26 -6.28
CA VAL A 39 -4.97 -4.58 -4.86
C VAL A 39 -4.89 -6.09 -4.72
N GLU A 40 -4.02 -6.56 -3.86
CA GLU A 40 -3.90 -7.95 -3.45
C GLU A 40 -3.88 -8.00 -1.92
N VAL A 41 -4.70 -8.86 -1.32
CA VAL A 41 -4.67 -9.16 0.11
C VAL A 41 -4.41 -10.63 0.30
N ILE A 42 -3.40 -10.94 1.10
CA ILE A 42 -3.04 -12.29 1.51
C ILE A 42 -3.19 -12.35 3.03
N SER A 43 -3.90 -13.35 3.53
CA SER A 43 -4.06 -13.57 4.97
C SER A 43 -4.30 -15.05 5.30
N SER A 44 -4.21 -15.38 6.58
CA SER A 44 -4.55 -16.71 7.11
C SER A 44 -6.05 -16.90 7.34
N CYS A 45 -6.82 -15.81 7.48
CA CYS A 45 -8.25 -15.86 7.79
C CYS A 45 -9.15 -16.05 6.57
N ARG A 46 -8.69 -15.63 5.39
CA ARG A 46 -9.45 -15.68 4.15
C ARG A 46 -8.56 -16.08 2.98
N PRO A 47 -9.14 -16.69 1.93
CA PRO A 47 -8.44 -16.84 0.66
C PRO A 47 -7.92 -15.48 0.15
N SER A 48 -6.82 -15.52 -0.61
CA SER A 48 -6.25 -14.33 -1.22
C SER A 48 -7.29 -13.62 -2.09
N LEU A 49 -7.45 -12.31 -1.89
CA LEU A 49 -8.37 -11.49 -2.67
C LEU A 49 -7.61 -10.58 -3.61
N LEU A 50 -8.13 -10.45 -4.83
CA LEU A 50 -7.64 -9.53 -5.84
C LEU A 50 -8.70 -8.49 -6.16
N GLY A 51 -8.27 -7.25 -6.35
CA GLY A 51 -9.16 -6.13 -6.63
C GLY A 51 -8.45 -4.99 -7.32
N THR A 52 -9.17 -3.90 -7.49
CA THR A 52 -8.66 -2.66 -8.05
C THR A 52 -9.12 -1.46 -7.24
N VAL A 53 -8.32 -0.41 -7.21
CA VAL A 53 -8.68 0.84 -6.54
C VAL A 53 -8.14 2.02 -7.32
N THR A 54 -8.94 3.07 -7.41
CA THR A 54 -8.55 4.34 -8.02
C THR A 54 -8.42 5.39 -6.91
N LEU A 55 -7.20 5.86 -6.70
CA LEU A 55 -6.85 6.88 -5.71
C LEU A 55 -6.86 8.24 -6.40
N LEU A 56 -7.81 9.12 -6.08
CA LEU A 56 -7.91 10.45 -6.71
C LEU A 56 -8.27 11.58 -5.73
N ASN A 57 -8.95 11.26 -4.62
CA ASN A 57 -9.56 12.22 -3.68
C ASN A 57 -9.27 11.83 -2.23
N THR A 58 -10.12 12.24 -1.28
CA THR A 58 -10.01 11.98 0.18
C THR A 58 -10.17 10.51 0.57
N THR A 59 -11.00 9.78 -0.17
CA THR A 59 -11.36 8.39 0.11
C THR A 59 -11.46 7.63 -1.20
N ALA A 60 -11.07 6.36 -1.19
CA ALA A 60 -11.16 5.45 -2.31
C ALA A 60 -11.77 4.12 -1.86
N VAL A 61 -12.49 3.45 -2.75
CA VAL A 61 -13.15 2.18 -2.46
C VAL A 61 -12.48 1.10 -3.27
N VAL A 62 -12.16 -0.04 -2.65
CA VAL A 62 -11.61 -1.21 -3.35
C VAL A 62 -12.74 -1.97 -4.03
N GLU A 63 -12.59 -2.18 -5.33
CA GLU A 63 -13.45 -3.03 -6.15
C GLU A 63 -12.83 -4.42 -6.21
N TRP A 64 -13.40 -5.37 -5.47
CA TRP A 64 -12.94 -6.76 -5.46
C TRP A 64 -13.44 -7.53 -6.68
N GLN A 65 -12.65 -8.52 -7.12
CA GLN A 65 -13.06 -9.45 -8.18
C GLN A 65 -14.00 -10.53 -7.67
N ASP A 66 -13.86 -10.93 -6.40
CA ASP A 66 -14.61 -12.02 -5.79
C ASP A 66 -15.87 -11.51 -5.09
N ASP A 67 -17.01 -12.17 -5.36
CA ASP A 67 -18.27 -11.90 -4.67
C ASP A 67 -18.17 -12.27 -3.17
N GLY A 68 -18.72 -11.41 -2.30
CA GLY A 68 -18.69 -11.61 -0.85
C GLY A 68 -17.43 -11.11 -0.13
N ALA A 69 -16.54 -10.43 -0.86
CA ALA A 69 -15.44 -9.69 -0.27
C ALA A 69 -15.94 -8.50 0.60
N PRO A 70 -15.25 -8.17 1.71
CA PRO A 70 -15.66 -7.07 2.59
C PRO A 70 -15.47 -5.71 1.90
N GLU A 71 -16.41 -4.78 2.09
CA GLU A 71 -16.23 -3.40 1.62
C GLU A 71 -15.00 -2.79 2.31
N MET A 72 -14.06 -2.28 1.51
CA MET A 72 -12.82 -1.68 1.99
C MET A 72 -12.68 -0.27 1.43
N ARG A 73 -12.54 0.70 2.35
CA ARG A 73 -12.23 2.08 2.01
C ARG A 73 -10.80 2.43 2.39
N ILE A 74 -10.12 3.21 1.57
CA ILE A 74 -8.75 3.68 1.80
C ILE A 74 -8.76 5.20 1.80
N SER A 75 -8.19 5.81 2.84
CA SER A 75 -8.05 7.27 2.94
C SER A 75 -6.71 7.68 3.53
N GLY A 76 -6.35 8.94 3.33
CA GLY A 76 -5.13 9.53 3.88
C GLY A 76 -5.41 10.19 5.23
N GLN A 77 -4.61 9.86 6.25
CA GLN A 77 -4.70 10.45 7.57
C GLN A 77 -3.30 10.79 8.10
N SER A 78 -3.21 11.78 9.00
CA SER A 78 -1.93 12.18 9.59
C SER A 78 -1.22 10.99 10.26
N ALA A 79 0.05 10.76 9.90
CA ALA A 79 0.87 9.71 10.51
C ALA A 79 1.09 9.88 12.02
N LYS A 80 0.79 11.07 12.58
CA LYS A 80 0.89 11.37 14.02
C LYS A 80 -0.34 10.93 14.83
N SER A 81 -1.46 10.63 14.17
CA SER A 81 -2.67 10.12 14.82
C SER A 81 -2.73 8.61 14.79
N SER A 82 -3.61 8.02 15.61
CA SER A 82 -3.97 6.60 15.46
C SER A 82 -4.63 6.41 14.10
N LEU A 83 -4.16 5.42 13.33
CA LEU A 83 -4.63 5.11 11.98
C LEU A 83 -5.57 3.89 12.05
N SER A 84 -6.71 3.96 11.38
CA SER A 84 -7.63 2.83 11.33
C SER A 84 -7.08 1.71 10.43
N ALA A 85 -7.17 0.47 10.89
CA ALA A 85 -7.02 -0.74 10.08
C ALA A 85 -8.29 -1.60 10.13
N ALA A 86 -9.44 -0.99 10.39
CA ALA A 86 -10.72 -1.67 10.51
C ALA A 86 -11.06 -2.48 9.25
N ALA A 87 -10.71 -1.98 8.05
CA ALA A 87 -10.90 -2.71 6.80
C ALA A 87 -10.16 -4.06 6.74
N LEU A 88 -9.07 -4.18 7.52
CA LEU A 88 -8.26 -5.39 7.59
C LEU A 88 -8.74 -6.37 8.68
N ALA A 89 -9.74 -6.00 9.49
CA ALA A 89 -10.21 -6.81 10.62
C ALA A 89 -10.61 -8.23 10.20
N HIS A 90 -11.37 -8.37 9.11
CA HIS A 90 -11.80 -9.66 8.57
C HIS A 90 -10.67 -10.53 7.99
N PHE A 91 -9.48 -9.95 7.80
CA PHE A 91 -8.28 -10.65 7.35
C PHE A 91 -7.35 -10.99 8.51
N VAL A 92 -7.48 -10.30 9.64
CA VAL A 92 -6.68 -10.49 10.86
C VAL A 92 -7.34 -11.49 11.83
N ALA A 93 -8.67 -11.43 11.97
CA ALA A 93 -9.43 -12.23 12.91
C ALA A 93 -10.74 -12.75 12.30
N THR A 94 -11.24 -13.86 12.84
CA THR A 94 -12.54 -14.46 12.47
C THR A 94 -13.69 -13.62 13.00
N GLU A 95 -13.53 -13.03 14.18
CA GLU A 95 -14.49 -12.14 14.82
C GLU A 95 -14.18 -10.67 14.49
N SER A 96 -15.22 -9.82 14.47
CA SER A 96 -15.06 -8.39 14.18
C SER A 96 -14.27 -7.71 15.29
N LEU A 97 -12.98 -7.53 15.07
CA LEU A 97 -12.08 -6.89 16.01
C LEU A 97 -11.84 -5.44 15.57
N GLU A 98 -11.93 -4.50 16.50
CA GLU A 98 -11.58 -3.11 16.21
C GLU A 98 -10.06 -2.99 16.17
N VAL A 99 -9.52 -2.86 14.95
CA VAL A 99 -8.08 -2.82 14.70
C VAL A 99 -7.67 -1.41 14.29
N SER A 100 -6.71 -0.84 15.02
CA SER A 100 -6.03 0.40 14.67
C SER A 100 -4.52 0.22 14.78
N TYR A 101 -3.74 1.17 14.31
CA TYR A 101 -2.28 1.12 14.45
C TYR A 101 -1.70 2.50 14.65
N ALA A 102 -0.53 2.54 15.28
CA ALA A 102 0.27 3.74 15.44
C ALA A 102 1.64 3.53 14.79
N LEU A 103 2.11 4.54 14.07
CA LEU A 103 3.44 4.53 13.46
C LEU A 103 4.46 5.13 14.42
N CYS A 104 5.57 4.43 14.58
CA CYS A 104 6.59 4.74 15.58
C CYS A 104 7.86 5.28 14.93
N GLU A 105 8.29 4.65 13.84
CA GLU A 105 9.52 4.99 13.15
C GLU A 105 9.27 5.15 11.65
N ARG A 106 10.06 6.02 11.04
CA ARG A 106 10.12 6.25 9.59
C ARG A 106 11.56 6.11 9.16
N GLU A 107 11.79 5.29 8.14
CA GLU A 107 13.08 5.07 7.52
C GLU A 107 12.98 5.36 6.03
N GLU A 108 14.02 5.96 5.47
CA GLU A 108 14.11 6.32 4.06
C GLU A 108 15.38 5.73 3.48
N ASN A 109 15.23 4.95 2.42
CA ASN A 109 16.32 4.23 1.79
C ASN A 109 16.36 4.46 0.29
N TYR A 110 17.58 4.58 -0.23
CA TYR A 110 17.83 4.66 -1.67
C TYR A 110 18.27 3.30 -2.19
N LEU A 111 17.46 2.70 -3.05
CA LEU A 111 17.74 1.42 -3.66
C LEU A 111 18.22 1.65 -5.11
N ALA A 112 19.44 1.22 -5.40
CA ALA A 112 19.94 1.21 -6.77
C ALA A 112 19.14 0.17 -7.59
N THR A 113 18.49 0.60 -8.66
CA THR A 113 17.70 -0.28 -9.55
C THR A 113 18.18 -0.16 -10.98
N PRO A 114 19.33 -0.77 -11.32
CA PRO A 114 19.94 -0.64 -12.64
C PRO A 114 19.19 -1.38 -13.75
N GLN A 115 18.33 -2.35 -13.42
CA GLN A 115 17.51 -3.10 -14.37
C GLN A 115 16.03 -2.94 -14.01
N ARG A 116 15.27 -2.18 -14.82
CA ARG A 116 13.82 -2.02 -14.67
C ARG A 116 13.08 -2.38 -15.97
N PRO A 117 11.80 -2.80 -15.86
CA PRO A 117 10.88 -2.87 -17.00
C PRO A 117 10.80 -1.52 -17.72
N ALA A 118 10.64 -1.55 -19.05
CA ALA A 118 10.72 -0.38 -19.94
C ALA A 118 9.77 0.77 -19.58
N GLN A 119 8.69 0.49 -18.83
CA GLN A 119 7.66 1.45 -18.42
C GLN A 119 8.18 2.51 -17.41
N VAL A 120 9.36 2.30 -16.80
CA VAL A 120 9.97 3.22 -15.81
C VAL A 120 11.45 3.52 -16.14
N SER A 121 11.82 3.46 -17.43
CA SER A 121 13.23 3.38 -17.90
C SER A 121 14.13 4.62 -17.65
N GLY A 122 13.70 5.60 -16.86
CA GLY A 122 14.46 6.81 -16.55
C GLY A 122 14.99 6.92 -15.12
N MET A 123 14.60 6.04 -14.20
CA MET A 123 15.00 6.13 -12.79
C MET A 123 16.06 5.08 -12.43
N ALA A 124 17.32 5.52 -12.30
CA ALA A 124 18.44 4.66 -11.84
C ALA A 124 18.33 4.28 -10.36
N THR A 125 17.52 5.02 -9.60
CA THR A 125 17.33 4.85 -8.16
C THR A 125 15.84 4.78 -7.83
N THR A 126 15.47 3.85 -6.96
CA THR A 126 14.14 3.78 -6.35
C THR A 126 14.22 4.28 -4.94
N TYR A 127 13.28 5.13 -4.55
CA TYR A 127 13.14 5.55 -3.17
C TYR A 127 12.20 4.59 -2.45
N LEU A 128 12.63 4.11 -1.29
CA LEU A 128 11.83 3.30 -0.37
C LEU A 128 11.60 4.13 0.88
N THR A 129 10.33 4.43 1.18
CA THR A 129 9.91 4.92 2.48
C THR A 129 9.30 3.77 3.25
N ALA A 130 9.85 3.46 4.42
CA ALA A 130 9.36 2.42 5.32
C ALA A 130 8.88 3.04 6.62
N TYR A 131 7.70 2.64 7.07
CA TYR A 131 7.19 2.96 8.40
C TYR A 131 7.09 1.66 9.21
N SER A 132 7.49 1.72 10.48
CA SER A 132 7.27 0.63 11.44
C SER A 132 6.33 1.11 12.55
N GLY A 133 5.48 0.23 13.03
CA GLY A 133 4.40 0.58 13.94
C GLY A 133 3.93 -0.59 14.80
N VAL A 134 2.97 -0.28 15.66
CA VAL A 134 2.33 -1.24 16.58
C VAL A 134 0.85 -1.32 16.23
N LEU A 135 0.34 -2.55 16.08
CA LEU A 135 -1.08 -2.82 15.92
C LEU A 135 -1.75 -2.74 17.30
N ARG A 136 -2.92 -2.13 17.36
CA ARG A 136 -3.73 -1.95 18.56
C ARG A 136 -5.09 -2.57 18.36
N THR A 137 -5.55 -3.24 19.40
CA THR A 137 -6.92 -3.73 19.53
C THR A 137 -7.64 -2.91 20.58
N ALA A 138 -8.97 -2.95 20.63
CA ALA A 138 -9.72 -2.29 21.69
C ALA A 138 -9.28 -2.71 23.12
N ALA A 139 -8.72 -3.92 23.27
CA ALA A 139 -8.23 -4.45 24.53
C ALA A 139 -6.77 -4.06 24.83
N ASP A 140 -6.00 -3.65 23.82
CA ASP A 140 -4.55 -3.48 23.93
C ASP A 140 -4.13 -2.01 23.73
N GLY A 141 -3.54 -1.44 24.78
CA GLY A 141 -3.07 -0.05 24.83
C GLY A 141 -1.70 0.18 24.19
N GLY A 142 -1.18 -0.78 23.42
CA GLY A 142 0.19 -0.83 22.91
C GLY A 142 0.72 0.53 22.40
N ALA A 143 1.70 1.10 23.08
CA ALA A 143 2.29 2.38 22.70
C ALA A 143 3.49 2.19 21.75
N CYS A 144 3.88 3.26 21.07
CA CYS A 144 5.20 3.35 20.44
C CYS A 144 6.30 3.56 21.49
N ASP A 145 6.38 2.64 22.47
CA ASP A 145 7.50 2.60 23.39
C ASP A 145 8.69 1.88 22.72
N GLY A 146 9.88 2.02 23.30
CA GLY A 146 11.11 1.39 22.77
C GLY A 146 11.20 -0.12 23.03
N THR A 147 10.20 -0.70 23.68
CA THR A 147 10.19 -2.09 24.17
C THR A 147 9.14 -2.98 23.50
N GLY A 148 8.07 -2.39 22.97
CA GLY A 148 7.02 -3.10 22.25
C GLY A 148 7.46 -3.62 20.89
N GLU A 149 6.99 -4.82 20.54
CA GLU A 149 7.27 -5.42 19.24
C GLU A 149 6.55 -4.65 18.11
N ARG A 150 7.29 -4.33 17.04
CA ARG A 150 6.75 -3.63 15.87
C ARG A 150 6.09 -4.66 14.97
N ASN A 151 4.76 -4.66 14.97
CA ASN A 151 3.95 -5.67 14.27
C ASN A 151 3.24 -5.11 13.04
N VAL A 152 3.46 -3.83 12.70
CA VAL A 152 2.97 -3.22 11.46
C VAL A 152 4.15 -2.63 10.71
N ALA A 153 4.23 -2.91 9.41
CA ALA A 153 5.17 -2.30 8.50
C ALA A 153 4.43 -1.77 7.27
N ILE A 154 4.77 -0.55 6.85
CA ILE A 154 4.27 0.04 5.60
C ILE A 154 5.46 0.40 4.74
N HIS A 155 5.53 -0.14 3.53
CA HIS A 155 6.56 0.15 2.55
C HIS A 155 5.94 0.87 1.35
N ALA A 156 6.49 2.03 0.99
CA ALA A 156 6.13 2.76 -0.21
C ALA A 156 7.36 2.88 -1.12
N MET A 157 7.24 2.45 -2.37
CA MET A 157 8.32 2.45 -3.35
C MET A 157 7.99 3.33 -4.55
N GLY A 158 8.91 4.22 -4.91
CA GLY A 158 8.73 5.15 -6.02
C GLY A 158 9.75 6.28 -6.05
N ALA A 159 9.27 7.49 -6.30
CA ALA A 159 10.01 8.73 -6.12
C ALA A 159 9.89 9.23 -4.66
N PRO A 160 10.80 10.12 -4.21
CA PRO A 160 10.74 10.68 -2.87
C PRO A 160 9.38 11.33 -2.56
N LEU A 161 8.85 11.05 -1.37
CA LEU A 161 7.58 11.62 -0.92
C LEU A 161 7.76 13.13 -0.70
N ALA A 162 7.04 13.95 -1.46
CA ALA A 162 7.00 15.38 -1.22
C ALA A 162 5.92 15.69 -0.16
N PRO A 163 6.21 16.56 0.83
CA PRO A 163 5.18 17.05 1.72
C PRO A 163 4.13 17.81 0.91
N SER A 164 2.88 17.47 1.18
CA SER A 164 1.67 18.09 0.63
C SER A 164 1.60 19.55 1.05
N HIS A 165 2.24 20.44 0.27
CA HIS A 165 2.02 21.87 0.36
C HIS A 165 0.78 22.19 -0.45
N THR A 166 -0.26 22.59 0.26
CA THR A 166 -1.57 22.94 -0.27
C THR A 166 -1.48 23.85 -1.50
N LYS A 167 -2.15 23.44 -2.59
CA LYS A 167 -2.48 24.17 -3.84
C LYS A 167 -1.56 24.05 -5.06
N GLU A 168 -0.42 23.36 -5.01
CA GLU A 168 0.36 23.12 -6.24
C GLU A 168 0.11 21.72 -6.78
N TRP A 169 -0.10 21.62 -8.09
CA TRP A 169 -0.15 20.38 -8.88
C TRP A 169 1.18 19.64 -8.77
N ARG A 170 1.41 18.98 -7.63
CA ARG A 170 2.62 18.20 -7.37
C ARG A 170 2.29 16.73 -7.60
N VAL A 171 3.17 16.12 -8.39
CA VAL A 171 3.27 14.71 -8.78
C VAL A 171 2.49 13.78 -7.85
N GLN A 172 1.18 13.68 -8.08
CA GLN A 172 0.31 12.79 -7.31
C GLN A 172 0.61 11.32 -7.62
N GLU A 173 1.55 11.09 -8.55
CA GLU A 173 1.88 9.81 -9.14
C GLU A 173 3.31 9.39 -8.81
N ALA A 174 3.83 9.69 -7.62
CA ALA A 174 5.21 9.39 -7.27
C ALA A 174 5.45 7.91 -6.96
N LEU A 175 4.43 7.17 -6.53
CA LEU A 175 4.56 5.79 -6.07
C LEU A 175 4.21 4.76 -7.16
N HIS A 176 4.81 3.57 -7.05
CA HIS A 176 4.52 2.41 -7.90
C HIS A 176 4.06 1.17 -7.12
N VAL A 177 4.50 1.04 -5.86
CA VAL A 177 4.10 -0.07 -4.99
C VAL A 177 3.92 0.47 -3.58
N ILE A 178 2.83 0.05 -2.93
CA ILE A 178 2.59 0.24 -1.50
C ILE A 178 2.31 -1.13 -0.92
N GLU A 179 2.99 -1.51 0.15
CA GLU A 179 2.80 -2.77 0.84
C GLU A 179 2.60 -2.51 2.33
N ILE A 180 1.55 -3.10 2.89
CA ILE A 180 1.27 -3.09 4.32
C ILE A 180 1.36 -4.52 4.81
N VAL A 181 2.19 -4.75 5.83
CA VAL A 181 2.39 -6.05 6.45
C VAL A 181 2.02 -5.93 7.91
N ILE A 182 1.14 -6.81 8.37
CA ILE A 182 0.71 -6.92 9.76
C ILE A 182 1.06 -8.32 10.27
N ASP A 183 1.84 -8.38 11.34
CA ASP A 183 2.17 -9.63 12.04
C ASP A 183 1.19 -9.85 13.18
N THR A 184 0.41 -10.93 13.10
CA THR A 184 -0.68 -11.23 14.04
C THR A 184 -0.35 -12.38 14.99
N ARG A 185 0.86 -12.95 14.91
CA ARG A 185 1.26 -14.14 15.69
C ARG A 185 1.17 -13.95 17.20
N GLY A 186 1.48 -12.75 17.68
CA GLY A 186 1.44 -12.41 19.10
C GLY A 186 0.05 -12.00 19.62
N MET A 187 -0.98 -12.02 18.77
CA MET A 187 -2.28 -11.41 19.08
C MET A 187 -3.35 -12.47 19.34
N GLU A 188 -4.02 -12.37 20.49
CA GLU A 188 -5.15 -13.20 20.83
C GLU A 188 -6.35 -12.95 19.90
N GLY A 189 -7.14 -13.99 19.62
CA GLY A 189 -8.34 -13.88 18.76
C GLY A 189 -8.06 -13.84 17.25
N THR A 190 -6.81 -14.05 16.82
CA THR A 190 -6.44 -14.06 15.39
C THR A 190 -6.45 -15.48 14.81
N CYS A 191 -6.65 -15.61 13.49
CA CYS A 191 -6.75 -16.93 12.86
C CYS A 191 -5.42 -17.71 12.91
N ALA A 192 -4.30 -17.02 13.07
CA ALA A 192 -2.99 -17.63 13.27
C ALA A 192 -2.93 -18.51 14.54
N ASN A 193 -3.61 -18.08 15.60
CA ASN A 193 -3.64 -18.78 16.89
C ASN A 193 -4.74 -19.85 16.97
N ALA A 194 -5.84 -19.68 16.23
CA ALA A 194 -6.91 -20.68 16.16
C ALA A 194 -6.45 -21.99 15.47
N GLN A 195 -5.64 -21.89 14.41
CA GLN A 195 -5.12 -23.07 13.70
C GLN A 195 -4.09 -23.87 14.52
N ALA A 196 -3.44 -23.26 15.51
CA ALA A 196 -2.55 -23.96 16.44
C ALA A 196 -3.31 -24.73 17.55
N GLY A 197 -4.60 -24.43 17.75
CA GLY A 197 -5.42 -24.97 18.84
C GLY A 197 -6.35 -26.15 18.48
N GLU A 198 -6.46 -26.51 17.19
CA GLU A 198 -7.41 -27.53 16.71
C GLU A 198 -6.69 -28.68 15.96
N GLY A 199 -5.65 -29.22 16.58
CA GLY A 199 -5.07 -30.52 16.23
C GLY A 199 -5.38 -31.55 17.31
N PRO A 200 -5.68 -32.82 16.95
CA PRO A 200 -5.93 -33.85 17.95
C PRO A 200 -4.72 -33.96 18.88
N ILE A 201 -5.01 -34.00 20.19
CA ILE A 201 -4.06 -34.19 21.27
C ILE A 201 -3.46 -35.60 21.13
N ASP A 202 -2.47 -35.77 20.27
CA ASP A 202 -1.49 -36.83 20.39
C ASP A 202 -0.27 -36.23 21.10
N ALA A 203 -0.36 -36.29 22.42
CA ALA A 203 0.78 -36.18 23.30
C ALA A 203 1.75 -37.33 22.97
N THR A 204 2.73 -37.08 22.09
CA THR A 204 4.08 -37.68 22.06
C THR A 204 4.81 -37.37 20.74
N ALA A 205 5.21 -36.12 20.54
CA ALA A 205 6.29 -35.81 19.59
C ALA A 205 7.02 -34.53 20.03
N THR A 206 7.82 -34.69 21.08
CA THR A 206 9.17 -34.14 21.18
C THR A 206 9.37 -32.71 20.65
N GLU A 207 9.09 -31.74 21.52
CA GLU A 207 10.18 -31.01 22.21
C GLU A 207 11.53 -31.07 21.47
N ASN A 208 11.71 -30.33 20.37
CA ASN A 208 13.01 -29.92 19.81
C ASN A 208 12.92 -29.14 18.49
N LYS A 209 12.20 -28.00 18.45
CA LYS A 209 12.45 -26.97 17.41
C LYS A 209 12.43 -25.54 17.97
N LYS A 210 12.96 -25.33 19.19
CA LYS A 210 13.52 -24.02 19.57
C LYS A 210 14.88 -23.83 18.91
N ARG A 211 14.91 -23.75 17.58
CA ARG A 211 16.12 -23.34 16.86
C ARG A 211 16.05 -21.83 16.67
N SER A 212 16.65 -21.12 17.62
CA SER A 212 17.10 -19.73 17.50
C SER A 212 17.56 -19.46 16.06
N ARG A 213 16.72 -18.76 15.29
CA ARG A 213 17.07 -18.31 13.94
C ARG A 213 17.18 -16.80 13.98
N LYS A 214 18.43 -16.38 14.17
CA LYS A 214 18.92 -15.00 14.08
C LYS A 214 18.19 -14.26 12.96
N ARG A 215 17.47 -13.19 13.34
CA ARG A 215 16.83 -12.22 12.46
C ARG A 215 17.80 -11.82 11.35
N ARG A 216 17.48 -12.19 10.11
CA ARG A 216 17.95 -11.48 8.92
C ARG A 216 16.70 -11.11 8.15
N ALA A 217 16.15 -9.95 8.52
CA ALA A 217 15.28 -9.20 7.64
C ALA A 217 16.05 -9.03 6.32
N GLN A 218 15.51 -9.60 5.25
CA GLN A 218 15.74 -9.29 3.83
C GLN A 218 15.42 -10.54 3.01
N ARG A 219 14.29 -10.49 2.30
CA ARG A 219 14.14 -10.87 0.88
C ARG A 219 12.71 -10.55 0.45
N PHE A 220 12.56 -9.36 -0.13
CA PHE A 220 11.43 -8.99 -0.97
C PHE A 220 11.87 -8.97 -2.44
N LEU A 221 10.84 -8.96 -3.31
CA LEU A 221 10.81 -8.82 -4.77
C LEU A 221 10.87 -10.14 -5.55
N SER A 222 9.70 -10.72 -5.78
CA SER A 222 9.44 -11.50 -7.00
C SER A 222 8.20 -10.94 -7.69
N SER A 223 8.43 -10.32 -8.85
CA SER A 223 7.42 -9.84 -9.78
C SER A 223 6.82 -11.01 -10.55
N GLY A 224 5.49 -11.06 -10.61
CA GLY A 224 4.74 -11.77 -11.65
C GLY A 224 4.00 -13.01 -11.16
N ALA A 225 2.67 -12.87 -11.05
CA ALA A 225 1.62 -13.85 -11.36
C ALA A 225 1.91 -15.36 -11.17
N VAL A 226 2.64 -15.72 -10.13
CA VAL A 226 2.78 -17.09 -9.64
C VAL A 226 2.64 -16.95 -8.14
N VAL A 227 1.51 -17.41 -7.60
CA VAL A 227 1.28 -17.62 -6.16
C VAL A 227 2.51 -18.35 -5.64
N SER A 228 3.42 -17.60 -5.01
CA SER A 228 4.77 -18.08 -4.75
C SER A 228 4.78 -18.80 -3.41
N ALA A 229 5.68 -19.76 -3.22
CA ALA A 229 5.88 -20.41 -1.91
C ALA A 229 6.15 -19.38 -0.77
N ALA A 230 6.55 -18.15 -1.12
CA ALA A 230 6.63 -17.03 -0.18
C ALA A 230 5.26 -16.57 0.35
N ASP A 231 4.21 -16.58 -0.47
CA ASP A 231 2.85 -16.22 -0.07
C ASP A 231 2.22 -17.34 0.77
N GLU A 232 2.50 -18.61 0.45
CA GLU A 232 2.13 -19.77 1.29
C GLU A 232 2.78 -19.69 2.69
N MET A 233 4.06 -19.31 2.74
CA MET A 233 4.74 -19.03 4.02
C MET A 233 4.18 -17.80 4.76
N ILE A 234 3.57 -16.82 4.09
CA ILE A 234 2.94 -15.65 4.74
C ILE A 234 1.63 -16.06 5.41
N VAL A 235 0.82 -16.85 4.72
CA VAL A 235 -0.44 -17.41 5.21
C VAL A 235 -0.20 -18.28 6.46
N ASP A 236 0.78 -19.18 6.41
CA ASP A 236 1.06 -20.11 7.52
C ASP A 236 1.64 -19.44 8.77
N ASN A 237 2.22 -18.24 8.63
CA ASN A 237 2.89 -17.56 9.73
C ASN A 237 2.05 -16.46 10.38
N GLY A 238 0.74 -16.39 10.15
CA GLY A 238 -0.10 -15.35 10.77
C GLY A 238 0.32 -13.95 10.34
N ILE A 239 0.62 -13.76 9.06
CA ILE A 239 0.97 -12.47 8.49
C ILE A 239 -0.15 -12.08 7.53
N VAL A 240 -0.64 -10.85 7.67
CA VAL A 240 -1.58 -10.24 6.72
C VAL A 240 -0.80 -9.25 5.86
N ALA A 241 -0.82 -9.44 4.55
CA ALA A 241 -0.16 -8.55 3.60
C ALA A 241 -1.18 -7.95 2.64
N LEU A 242 -1.25 -6.61 2.59
CA LEU A 242 -1.98 -5.85 1.59
C LEU A 242 -0.96 -5.21 0.64
N ARG A 243 -1.02 -5.55 -0.65
CA ARG A 243 -0.17 -4.99 -1.69
C ARG A 243 -1.01 -4.18 -2.66
N LEU A 244 -0.63 -2.93 -2.88
CA LEU A 244 -1.12 -2.09 -3.95
C LEU A 244 0.00 -1.95 -4.97
N ILE A 245 -0.27 -2.40 -6.20
CA ILE A 245 0.66 -2.30 -7.32
C ILE A 245 0.02 -1.41 -8.36
N ARG A 246 0.75 -0.40 -8.82
CA ARG A 246 0.22 0.57 -9.76
C ARG A 246 -0.04 -0.08 -11.12
N ARG A 247 -1.22 0.18 -11.71
CA ARG A 247 -1.59 -0.27 -13.06
C ARG A 247 -1.25 0.77 -14.12
N SER A 248 -1.42 2.05 -13.81
CA SER A 248 -1.06 3.13 -14.73
C SER A 248 0.45 3.32 -14.78
N SER A 249 1.02 3.54 -15.97
CA SER A 249 2.37 4.09 -16.06
C SER A 249 2.34 5.47 -15.39
N THR A 250 3.28 5.76 -14.50
CA THR A 250 3.46 7.14 -13.99
C THR A 250 3.50 8.08 -15.17
N HIS A 251 2.57 9.04 -15.24
CA HIS A 251 2.57 10.05 -16.28
C HIS A 251 3.95 10.71 -16.25
N GLN A 252 4.74 10.49 -17.30
CA GLN A 252 5.97 11.23 -17.46
C GLN A 252 5.59 12.71 -17.40
N PRO A 253 6.29 13.53 -16.59
CA PRO A 253 5.98 14.94 -16.50
C PRO A 253 6.00 15.52 -17.92
N TRP A 254 5.05 16.42 -18.22
CA TRP A 254 4.90 17.05 -19.54
C TRP A 254 6.26 17.36 -20.19
N PHE A 255 7.18 17.93 -19.41
CA PHE A 255 8.52 18.24 -19.88
C PHE A 255 9.24 17.04 -20.52
N LEU A 256 9.29 15.88 -19.87
CA LEU A 256 9.93 14.67 -20.43
C LEU A 256 9.20 14.16 -21.67
N ARG A 257 7.86 14.27 -21.71
CA ARG A 257 7.05 13.86 -22.87
C ARG A 257 7.31 14.74 -24.11
N TYR A 258 7.56 16.04 -23.91
CA TYR A 258 7.70 17.01 -25.00
C TYR A 258 9.13 17.53 -25.20
N TYR A 259 10.10 17.10 -24.39
CA TYR A 259 11.50 17.56 -24.48
C TYR A 259 12.11 17.26 -25.84
N SER A 260 12.06 16.00 -26.30
CA SER A 260 12.61 15.59 -27.58
C SER A 260 12.00 16.35 -28.78
N PRO A 261 10.65 16.46 -28.93
CA PRO A 261 10.08 17.23 -30.03
C PRO A 261 10.37 18.73 -29.92
N LEU A 262 10.39 19.32 -28.71
CA LEU A 262 10.76 20.72 -28.51
C LEU A 262 12.22 20.99 -28.88
N MET A 263 13.14 20.13 -28.45
CA MET A 263 14.57 20.20 -28.79
C MET A 263 14.79 20.06 -30.30
N PHE A 264 14.12 19.10 -30.95
CA PHE A 264 14.20 18.95 -32.39
C PHE A 264 13.68 20.19 -33.13
N ALA A 265 12.54 20.74 -32.69
CA ALA A 265 11.99 21.97 -33.25
C ALA A 265 12.94 23.16 -33.06
N THR A 266 13.56 23.32 -31.88
CA THR A 266 14.52 24.40 -31.64
C THR A 266 15.77 24.26 -32.50
N ILE A 267 16.36 23.06 -32.58
CA ILE A 267 17.51 22.78 -33.43
C ILE A 267 17.17 23.09 -34.91
N PHE A 268 16.01 22.66 -35.38
CA PHE A 268 15.56 22.89 -36.75
C PHE A 268 15.37 24.39 -37.06
N ILE A 269 14.74 25.14 -36.15
CA ILE A 269 14.55 26.59 -36.31
C ILE A 269 15.90 27.31 -36.33
N VAL A 270 16.79 27.01 -35.38
CA VAL A 270 18.14 27.62 -35.34
C VAL A 270 18.92 27.30 -36.61
N TYR A 271 18.90 26.05 -37.07
CA TYR A 271 19.53 25.65 -38.32
C TYR A 271 18.99 26.44 -39.52
N ARG A 272 17.65 26.56 -39.65
CA ARG A 272 17.00 27.35 -40.71
C ARG A 272 17.42 28.82 -40.69
N ILE A 273 17.48 29.43 -39.51
CA ILE A 273 17.90 30.83 -39.35
C ILE A 273 19.36 30.98 -39.79
N VAL A 274 20.26 30.15 -39.26
CA VAL A 274 21.69 30.19 -39.59
C VAL A 274 21.92 29.94 -41.08
N HIS A 275 21.30 28.91 -41.65
CA HIS A 275 21.41 28.61 -43.07
C HIS A 275 20.91 29.76 -43.94
N SER A 276 19.77 30.39 -43.59
CA SER A 276 19.25 31.57 -44.30
C SER A 276 20.22 32.75 -44.26
N PHE A 277 20.85 33.02 -43.12
CA PHE A 277 21.86 34.08 -43.00
C PHE A 277 23.10 33.82 -43.86
N PHE A 278 23.59 32.58 -43.89
CA PHE A 278 24.77 32.22 -44.68
C PHE A 278 24.47 32.16 -46.18
N SER A 279 23.32 31.62 -46.60
CA SER A 279 22.92 31.61 -48.01
C SER A 279 22.64 33.02 -48.54
N ALA A 280 22.04 33.90 -47.72
CA ALA A 280 21.81 35.30 -48.09
C ALA A 280 23.12 36.13 -48.15
N ARG A 281 24.15 35.73 -47.40
CA ARG A 281 25.50 36.33 -47.48
C ARG A 281 26.30 35.82 -48.67
N ALA A 282 26.17 34.54 -49.03
CA ALA A 282 26.86 33.95 -50.18
C ALA A 282 26.27 34.40 -51.53
N ALA A 283 25.03 34.90 -51.54
CA ALA A 283 24.36 35.44 -52.72
C ALA A 283 24.62 36.96 -52.95
N LYS A 284 25.43 37.60 -52.10
CA LYS A 284 25.93 38.98 -52.26
C LYS A 284 27.41 38.96 -52.56
#